data_AF-A0A1B0CZB9-F1
#
_entry.id   AF-A0A1B0CZB9-F1
#
_cell.length_a   1.000
_cell.length_b   1.000
_cell.length_c   1.000
_cell.angle_alpha   90.00
_cell.angle_beta   90.00
_cell.angle_gamma   90.00
#
_symmetry.space_group_name_H-M   'P 1'
#
loop_
_entity.id
_entity.type
_entity.pdbx_description
1 polymer ?
#
loop_
_entity_poly.entity_id
_entity_poly.type
_entity_poly.pdbx_seq_one_letter_code
_entity_poly.pdbx_strand_id
1 'polypeptide(L)'
;MCIMLVEAAIQEPDTQINGTVIILDLEGFSVTQAKESIPVRIKAFHIINETFLIDVLFKMIKPFLKQKLRDRIFFHGKNYSALHEHIPPNYLFTTYGGTIEAISCPEKEEMLEAYTKFLGLLDEEFHTINSYGYKRK
;
A
#
# COMPACT_ATOMS: atom_id res chain seq x y z
N MET A 1 9.03 6.12 -2.08
CA MET A 1 8.83 5.69 -0.67
C MET A 1 7.80 4.56 -0.60
N CYS A 2 6.62 4.71 -1.23
CA CYS A 2 5.62 3.63 -1.28
C CYS A 2 6.14 2.34 -1.93
N ILE A 3 6.98 2.40 -2.99
CA ILE A 3 7.55 1.19 -3.60
C ILE A 3 8.38 0.37 -2.60
N MET A 4 9.24 0.99 -1.78
CA MET A 4 10.11 0.26 -0.86
C MET A 4 9.31 -0.56 0.18
N LEU A 5 8.22 0.01 0.70
CA LEU A 5 7.33 -0.69 1.63
C LEU A 5 6.61 -1.87 0.97
N VAL A 6 6.19 -1.69 -0.29
CA VAL A 6 5.52 -2.74 -1.05
C VAL A 6 6.51 -3.85 -1.41
N GLU A 7 7.72 -3.51 -1.83
CA GLU A 7 8.79 -4.48 -2.10
C GLU A 7 9.09 -5.31 -0.85
N ALA A 8 9.22 -4.66 0.31
CA ALA A 8 9.40 -5.35 1.58
C ALA A 8 8.21 -6.27 1.92
N ALA A 9 6.97 -5.79 1.74
CA ALA A 9 5.77 -6.58 1.99
C ALA A 9 5.66 -7.81 1.06
N ILE A 10 6.10 -7.72 -0.20
CA ILE A 10 6.07 -8.86 -1.13
C ILE A 10 7.05 -9.96 -0.71
N GLN A 11 8.09 -9.68 0.07
CA GLN A 11 9.03 -10.71 0.53
C GLN A 11 8.40 -11.64 1.57
N GLU A 12 7.33 -11.22 2.26
CA GLU A 12 6.64 -12.05 3.23
C GLU A 12 5.72 -13.08 2.53
N PRO A 13 5.93 -14.40 2.72
CA PRO A 13 5.13 -15.44 2.06
C PRO A 13 3.63 -15.32 2.36
N ASP A 14 3.27 -14.95 3.58
CA ASP A 14 1.88 -14.74 3.97
C ASP A 14 1.24 -13.60 3.19
N THR A 15 1.96 -12.51 2.96
CA THR A 15 1.49 -11.40 2.11
C THR A 15 1.38 -11.83 0.63
N GLN A 16 2.25 -12.69 0.11
CA GLN A 16 2.13 -13.19 -1.25
C GLN A 16 0.83 -13.99 -1.47
N ILE A 17 0.43 -14.79 -0.47
CA ILE A 17 -0.78 -15.63 -0.52
C ILE A 17 -2.03 -14.79 -0.21
N ASN A 18 -2.00 -14.03 0.87
CA ASN A 18 -3.14 -13.30 1.39
C ASN A 18 -3.36 -11.97 0.67
N GLY A 19 -2.32 -11.39 0.06
CA GLY A 19 -2.37 -10.07 -0.57
C GLY A 19 -2.46 -8.92 0.44
N THR A 20 -2.62 -7.71 -0.08
CA THR A 20 -2.49 -6.48 0.71
C THR A 20 -3.76 -5.65 0.68
N VAL A 21 -4.13 -5.07 1.82
CA VAL A 21 -5.11 -3.98 1.95
C VAL A 21 -4.33 -2.68 2.10
N ILE A 22 -4.59 -1.70 1.24
CA ILE A 22 -3.86 -0.44 1.20
C ILE A 22 -4.81 0.70 1.58
N ILE A 23 -4.41 1.51 2.56
CA ILE A 23 -5.07 2.79 2.86
C ILE A 23 -4.26 3.91 2.21
N LEU A 24 -4.93 4.74 1.41
CA LEU A 24 -4.35 5.93 0.79
C LEU A 24 -5.00 7.15 1.42
N ASP A 25 -4.22 7.83 2.27
CA ASP A 25 -4.57 9.13 2.80
C ASP A 25 -4.23 10.21 1.80
N LEU A 26 -5.25 10.91 1.29
CA LEU A 26 -5.08 11.96 0.29
C LEU A 26 -5.11 13.37 0.90
N GLU A 27 -5.06 13.50 2.24
CA GLU A 27 -4.87 14.79 2.88
C GLU A 27 -3.52 15.40 2.45
N GLY A 28 -3.55 16.60 1.85
CA GLY A 28 -2.35 17.27 1.33
C GLY A 28 -1.73 16.63 0.07
N PHE A 29 -2.39 15.64 -0.54
CA PHE A 29 -1.86 14.95 -1.71
C PHE A 29 -1.93 15.80 -2.98
N SER A 30 -0.82 15.84 -3.72
CA SER A 30 -0.75 16.44 -5.06
C SER A 30 -0.72 15.36 -6.14
N VAL A 31 -1.49 15.56 -7.22
CA VAL A 31 -1.64 14.62 -8.36
C VAL A 31 -0.29 14.23 -8.99
N THR A 32 0.76 15.04 -8.82
CA THR A 32 2.12 14.77 -9.31
C THR A 32 2.77 13.53 -8.68
N GLN A 33 2.26 13.03 -7.55
CA GLN A 33 2.84 11.92 -6.79
C GLN A 33 2.35 10.52 -7.24
N ALA A 34 1.41 10.42 -8.19
CA ALA A 34 0.67 9.18 -8.50
C ALA A 34 1.30 8.24 -9.56
N LYS A 35 2.61 8.36 -9.88
CA LYS A 35 3.18 7.74 -11.09
C LYS A 35 3.83 6.35 -10.93
N GLU A 36 3.63 5.66 -9.82
CA GLU A 36 4.36 4.41 -9.53
C GLU A 36 3.46 3.17 -9.60
N SER A 37 3.90 2.15 -10.36
CA SER A 37 3.24 0.84 -10.45
C SER A 37 3.57 0.00 -9.22
N ILE A 38 2.57 -0.68 -8.64
CA ILE A 38 2.71 -1.48 -7.43
C ILE A 38 2.58 -2.97 -7.78
N PRO A 39 3.67 -3.76 -7.74
CA PRO A 39 3.64 -5.18 -8.14
C PRO A 39 3.09 -6.11 -7.03
N VAL A 40 1.99 -5.73 -6.37
CA VAL A 40 1.40 -6.51 -5.26
C VAL A 40 -0.02 -7.00 -5.57
N ARG A 41 -0.40 -8.14 -4.97
CA ARG A 41 -1.78 -8.63 -5.02
C ARG A 41 -2.68 -7.77 -4.14
N ILE A 42 -3.24 -6.72 -4.73
CA ILE A 42 -4.17 -5.83 -4.03
C ILE A 42 -5.49 -6.54 -3.74
N LYS A 43 -5.88 -6.61 -2.47
CA LYS A 43 -7.20 -7.06 -2.01
C LYS A 43 -8.20 -5.92 -1.93
N ALA A 44 -7.78 -4.77 -1.43
CA ALA A 44 -8.58 -3.56 -1.37
C ALA A 44 -7.70 -2.30 -1.35
N PHE A 45 -8.22 -1.22 -1.92
CA PHE A 45 -7.76 0.15 -1.74
C PHE A 45 -8.85 0.92 -0.99
N HIS A 46 -8.51 1.46 0.17
CA HIS A 46 -9.35 2.38 0.93
C HIS A 46 -8.77 3.78 0.81
N ILE A 47 -9.51 4.67 0.17
CA ILE A 47 -9.11 6.04 -0.04
C ILE A 47 -9.84 6.88 1.00
N ILE A 48 -9.08 7.65 1.77
CA ILE A 48 -9.58 8.57 2.81
C ILE A 48 -9.09 9.98 2.51
N ASN A 49 -9.79 10.97 3.07
CA ASN A 49 -9.49 12.39 2.92
C ASN A 49 -9.37 12.86 1.46
N GLU A 50 -10.03 12.17 0.53
CA GLU A 50 -10.07 12.57 -0.87
C GLU A 50 -10.85 13.86 -1.08
N THR A 51 -10.41 14.65 -2.06
CA THR A 51 -11.14 15.83 -2.51
C THR A 51 -12.13 15.47 -3.61
N PHE A 52 -13.13 16.34 -3.81
CA PHE A 52 -14.08 16.19 -4.92
C PHE A 52 -13.40 16.01 -6.29
N LEU A 53 -12.24 16.66 -6.49
CA LEU A 53 -11.45 16.52 -7.73
C LEU A 53 -10.98 15.08 -7.97
N ILE A 54 -10.60 14.36 -6.91
CA ILE A 54 -10.14 12.97 -7.00
C ILE A 54 -11.30 12.04 -7.36
N ASP A 55 -12.50 12.24 -6.81
CA ASP A 55 -13.68 11.46 -7.19
C ASP A 55 -14.02 11.65 -8.68
N VAL A 56 -13.98 12.90 -9.17
CA VAL A 56 -14.17 13.20 -10.61
C VAL A 56 -13.10 12.52 -11.46
N LEU A 57 -11.83 12.60 -11.07
CA LEU A 57 -10.73 11.92 -11.75
C LEU A 57 -10.91 10.40 -11.76
N PHE A 58 -11.33 9.82 -10.63
CA PHE A 58 -11.59 8.40 -10.52
C PHE A 58 -12.69 7.95 -11.48
N LYS A 59 -13.79 8.71 -11.56
CA LYS A 59 -14.89 8.45 -12.50
C LYS A 59 -14.42 8.47 -13.96
N MET A 60 -13.46 9.33 -14.31
CA MET A 60 -12.85 9.36 -15.64
C MET A 60 -11.94 8.16 -15.93
N ILE A 61 -11.19 7.66 -14.94
CA ILE A 61 -10.30 6.49 -15.13
C ILE A 61 -11.02 5.14 -14.99
N LYS A 62 -12.14 5.10 -14.26
CA LYS A 62 -12.91 3.88 -13.94
C LYS A 62 -13.22 3.00 -15.16
N PRO A 63 -13.57 3.53 -16.36
CA PRO A 63 -13.80 2.72 -17.55
C PRO A 63 -12.58 1.88 -17.98
N PHE A 64 -11.36 2.35 -17.73
CA PHE A 64 -10.12 1.67 -18.10
C PHE A 64 -9.68 0.62 -17.08
N LEU A 65 -10.26 0.63 -15.88
CA LEU A 65 -9.95 -0.35 -14.83
C LEU A 65 -10.72 -1.65 -15.07
N LYS A 66 -10.07 -2.80 -14.85
CA LYS A 66 -10.77 -4.10 -14.85
C LYS A 66 -11.83 -4.13 -13.74
N GLN A 67 -12.94 -4.83 -13.97
CA GLN A 67 -14.04 -4.96 -12.98
C GLN A 67 -13.52 -5.37 -11.60
N LYS A 68 -12.65 -6.39 -11.57
CA LYS A 68 -11.98 -6.86 -10.35
C LYS A 68 -11.25 -5.77 -9.56
N LEU A 69 -10.65 -4.79 -10.23
CA LEU A 69 -9.97 -3.68 -9.55
C LEU A 69 -10.98 -2.61 -9.13
N ARG A 70 -12.00 -2.32 -9.95
CA ARG A 70 -13.08 -1.40 -9.59
C ARG A 70 -13.79 -1.81 -8.30
N ASP A 71 -14.07 -3.10 -8.15
CA ASP A 71 -14.78 -3.64 -6.97
C ASP A 71 -13.92 -3.68 -5.70
N ARG A 72 -12.64 -3.30 -5.81
CA ARG A 72 -11.67 -3.27 -4.71
C ARG A 72 -11.31 -1.87 -4.27
N ILE A 73 -11.85 -0.83 -4.90
CA ILE A 73 -11.55 0.56 -4.56
C ILE A 73 -12.75 1.15 -3.82
N PHE A 74 -12.51 1.59 -2.59
CA PHE A 74 -13.49 2.15 -1.68
C PHE A 74 -13.09 3.59 -1.33
N PHE A 75 -14.05 4.50 -1.39
CA PHE A 75 -13.89 5.91 -1.07
C PHE A 75 -14.67 6.21 0.22
N HIS A 76 -14.00 6.81 1.20
CA HIS A 76 -14.57 7.03 2.53
C HIS A 76 -14.66 8.52 2.90
N GLY A 77 -14.01 9.41 2.15
CA GLY A 77 -13.88 10.82 2.51
C GLY A 77 -13.31 10.98 3.91
N LYS A 78 -14.00 11.74 4.75
CA LYS A 78 -13.66 11.94 6.17
C LYS A 78 -14.45 11.02 7.12
N ASN A 79 -15.15 10.01 6.59
CA ASN A 79 -15.96 9.09 7.39
C ASN A 79 -15.17 7.84 7.79
N TYR A 80 -14.43 7.91 8.90
CA TYR A 80 -13.69 6.75 9.41
C TYR A 80 -14.58 5.62 9.93
N SER A 81 -15.84 5.88 10.27
CA SER A 81 -16.78 4.81 10.61
C SER A 81 -17.03 3.88 9.42
N ALA A 82 -17.14 4.42 8.20
CA ALA A 82 -17.24 3.63 6.97
C ALA A 82 -15.95 2.83 6.68
N LEU A 83 -14.77 3.39 7.01
CA LEU A 83 -13.51 2.66 6.95
C LEU A 83 -13.53 1.44 7.90
N HIS A 84 -14.09 1.58 9.10
CA HIS A 84 -14.16 0.52 10.09
C HIS A 84 -15.13 -0.62 9.77
N GLU A 85 -16.04 -0.44 8.80
CA GLU A 85 -16.82 -1.56 8.24
C GLU A 85 -15.93 -2.54 7.47
N HIS A 86 -14.75 -2.10 7.02
CA HIS A 86 -13.79 -2.93 6.30
C HIS A 86 -12.57 -3.32 7.14
N ILE A 87 -12.11 -2.43 8.03
CA ILE A 87 -10.88 -2.62 8.80
C ILE A 87 -11.15 -2.38 10.30
N PRO A 88 -11.02 -3.43 11.15
CA PRO A 88 -11.28 -3.27 12.57
C PRO A 88 -10.37 -2.20 13.23
N PRO A 89 -10.88 -1.38 14.17
CA PRO A 89 -10.13 -0.29 14.79
C PRO A 89 -8.79 -0.70 15.43
N ASN A 90 -8.68 -1.94 15.91
CA ASN A 90 -7.46 -2.46 16.55
C ASN A 90 -6.28 -2.68 15.60
N TYR A 91 -6.47 -2.50 14.29
CA TYR A 91 -5.40 -2.55 13.29
C TYR A 91 -4.98 -1.17 12.78
N LEU A 92 -5.58 -0.09 13.30
CA LEU A 92 -5.35 1.27 12.79
C LEU A 92 -4.82 2.20 13.88
N PHE A 93 -4.12 3.25 13.44
CA PHE A 93 -3.69 4.33 14.31
C PHE A 93 -4.88 5.17 14.81
N THR A 94 -4.72 5.80 15.96
CA THR A 94 -5.71 6.73 16.55
C THR A 94 -6.06 7.88 15.61
N THR A 95 -5.11 8.35 14.78
CA THR A 95 -5.35 9.35 13.72
C THR A 95 -6.41 8.93 12.70
N TYR A 96 -6.62 7.63 12.52
CA TYR A 96 -7.61 7.04 11.61
C TYR A 96 -8.79 6.39 12.35
N GLY A 97 -9.02 6.78 13.61
CA GLY A 97 -10.11 6.24 14.45
C GLY A 97 -9.81 4.87 15.08
N GLY A 98 -8.57 4.38 14.96
CA GLY A 98 -8.14 3.12 15.55
C GLY A 98 -7.70 3.20 17.00
N THR A 99 -7.06 2.13 17.48
CA THR A 99 -6.61 2.01 18.88
C THR A 99 -5.08 1.99 19.04
N ILE A 100 -4.32 1.98 17.93
CA ILE A 100 -2.86 1.98 17.96
C ILE A 100 -2.38 3.42 18.12
N GLU A 101 -1.52 3.71 19.09
CA GLU A 101 -0.95 5.06 19.23
C GLU A 101 -0.15 5.43 17.97
N ALA A 102 -0.39 6.64 17.47
CA ALA A 102 0.34 7.13 16.31
C ALA A 102 1.83 7.26 16.66
N ILE A 103 2.66 6.50 15.96
CA ILE A 103 4.11 6.71 15.96
C ILE A 103 4.37 7.85 14.97
N SER A 104 5.28 8.76 15.29
CA SER A 104 5.76 9.73 14.29
C SER A 104 6.24 8.95 13.06
N CYS A 105 5.79 9.32 11.86
CA CYS A 105 6.36 8.78 10.63
C CYS A 105 7.88 8.96 10.72
N PRO A 106 8.67 7.88 10.56
CA PRO A 106 10.13 8.02 10.56
C PRO A 106 10.53 8.96 9.44
N GLU A 107 11.55 9.77 9.68
CA GLU A 107 12.09 10.64 8.64
C GLU A 107 12.58 9.80 7.46
N LYS A 108 12.68 10.41 6.28
CA LYS A 108 13.01 9.69 5.04
C LYS A 108 14.34 8.93 5.17
N GLU A 109 15.30 9.51 5.86
CA GLU A 109 16.62 8.93 6.13
C GLU A 109 16.51 7.67 7.01
N GLU A 110 15.68 7.71 8.06
CA GLU A 110 15.45 6.57 8.95
C GLU A 110 14.76 5.41 8.21
N MET A 111 13.78 5.75 7.37
CA MET A 111 13.12 4.77 6.50
C MET A 111 14.10 4.13 5.50
N LEU A 112 15.00 4.93 4.92
CA LEU A 112 15.99 4.45 3.96
C LEU A 112 17.02 3.54 4.64
N GLU A 113 17.47 3.88 5.85
CA GLU A 113 18.38 3.05 6.63
C GLU A 113 17.73 1.70 7.00
N ALA A 114 16.49 1.75 7.50
CA ALA A 114 15.72 0.54 7.82
C ALA A 114 15.53 -0.35 6.58
N TYR A 115 15.20 0.24 5.43
CA TYR A 115 15.08 -0.49 4.17
C TYR A 115 16.40 -1.11 3.72
N THR A 116 17.50 -0.36 3.81
CA THR A 116 18.84 -0.85 3.44
C THR A 116 19.24 -2.04 4.31
N LYS A 117 18.99 -1.96 5.62
CA LYS A 117 19.23 -3.07 6.56
C LYS A 117 18.37 -4.30 6.20
N PHE A 118 17.10 -4.09 5.90
CA PHE A 118 16.20 -5.15 5.47
C PHE A 118 16.69 -5.83 4.19
N LEU A 119 17.10 -5.08 3.17
CA LEU A 119 17.68 -5.63 1.95
C LEU A 119 18.95 -6.45 2.23
N GLY A 120 19.82 -5.98 3.13
CA GLY A 120 21.01 -6.72 3.53
C GLY A 120 20.70 -8.07 4.19
N LEU A 121 19.60 -8.18 4.93
CA LEU A 121 19.15 -9.46 5.50
C LEU A 121 18.62 -10.42 4.44
N LEU A 122 18.08 -9.89 3.34
CA LEU A 122 17.53 -10.69 2.25
C LEU A 122 18.56 -11.06 1.18
N ASP A 123 19.79 -10.54 1.24
CA ASP A 123 20.77 -10.68 0.16
C ASP A 123 21.13 -12.15 -0.11
N GLU A 124 21.36 -12.93 0.95
CA GLU A 124 21.63 -14.38 0.85
C GLU A 124 20.44 -15.16 0.30
N GLU A 125 19.22 -14.83 0.78
CA GLU A 125 18.00 -15.48 0.33
C GLU A 125 17.69 -15.13 -1.12
N PHE A 126 17.91 -13.87 -1.52
CA PHE A 126 17.77 -13.40 -2.90
C PHE A 126 18.73 -14.11 -3.84
N HIS A 127 20.02 -14.25 -3.46
CA HIS A 127 20.99 -15.02 -4.23
C HIS A 127 20.58 -16.50 -4.35
N THR A 128 20.06 -17.06 -3.26
CA THR A 128 19.59 -18.45 -3.22
C THR A 128 18.38 -18.65 -4.14
N ILE A 129 17.35 -17.80 -4.04
CA ILE A 129 16.15 -17.84 -4.89
C ILE A 129 16.52 -17.70 -6.37
N ASN A 130 17.41 -16.76 -6.70
CA ASN A 130 17.86 -16.55 -8.09
C ASN A 130 18.78 -17.65 -8.62
N SER A 131 19.29 -18.54 -7.75
CA SER A 131 20.01 -19.74 -8.20
C SER A 131 19.07 -20.83 -8.74
N TYR A 132 17.79 -20.79 -8.35
CA TYR A 132 16.76 -21.68 -8.88
C TYR A 132 16.15 -21.12 -10.18
N GLY A 133 15.62 -22.01 -11.02
CA GLY A 133 14.99 -21.65 -12.28
C GLY A 133 15.77 -22.15 -13.51
N TYR A 134 15.31 -21.74 -14.69
CA TYR A 134 15.88 -22.23 -15.94
C TYR A 134 17.28 -21.64 -16.16
N LYS A 135 18.28 -22.52 -16.33
CA LYS A 135 19.61 -22.10 -16.78
C LYS A 135 19.47 -21.42 -18.14
N ARG A 136 20.05 -20.23 -18.29
CA ARG A 136 20.11 -19.54 -19.59
C ARG A 136 20.78 -20.50 -20.58
N LYS A 137 20.09 -20.78 -21.69
CA LYS A 137 20.64 -21.55 -22.81
C LYS A 137 21.78 -20.77 -23.47
#